data_AF-A0A6I5NQH9-F1
#
_entry.id   AF-A0A6I5NQH9-F1
#
_cell.length_a   1.000
_cell.length_b   1.000
_cell.length_c   1.000
_cell.angle_alpha   90.00
_cell.angle_beta   90.00
_cell.angle_gamma   90.00
#
_symmetry.space_group_name_H-M   'P 1'
#
loop_
_entity.id
_entity.type
_entity.pdbx_description
1 polymer ?
#
loop_
_entity_poly.entity_id
_entity_poly.type
_entity_poly.pdbx_seq_one_letter_code
_entity_poly.pdbx_strand_id
1 'polypeptide(L)'
;MPASTAQQSLRSAFSLLVLLGLVACQAATTEVEEEALVEDETVAAQVFPDDFAQVCNEIGFAPAQAYESTPGEVHPIYVFERANETEAYSKSYRDLPEGWEKDWEASQETQLVACLTLTQETLSNTCEFPPEEGETDVYVLETYDTAYDVAIYHAKSGEQLDSTTFELQADDECPMFHMFTEGELADKSNPDYSQVLLEFVKPYVQPEA
;
A
#
# COMPACT_ATOMS: atom_id res chain seq x y z
N MET A 1 19.34 -5.78 -45.90
CA MET A 1 19.23 -4.48 -46.59
C MET A 1 19.60 -3.39 -45.60
N PRO A 2 20.61 -2.57 -45.88
CA PRO A 2 21.10 -1.51 -44.98
C PRO A 2 20.50 -0.14 -45.33
N ALA A 3 20.30 0.72 -44.33
CA ALA A 3 20.34 2.20 -44.36
C ALA A 3 19.88 2.68 -42.97
N SER A 4 20.71 3.32 -42.13
CA SER A 4 21.33 4.64 -42.24
C SER A 4 20.34 5.80 -42.11
N THR A 5 20.80 6.89 -41.46
CA THR A 5 20.22 8.24 -41.23
C THR A 5 19.65 8.42 -39.81
N ALA A 6 20.30 9.03 -38.82
CA ALA A 6 20.99 10.33 -38.65
C ALA A 6 20.07 11.55 -38.39
N GLN A 7 20.47 12.36 -37.39
CA GLN A 7 20.15 13.79 -37.14
C GLN A 7 18.72 14.11 -36.65
N GLN A 8 18.43 15.07 -35.75
CA GLN A 8 19.01 16.38 -35.38
C GLN A 8 18.47 16.74 -33.97
N SER A 9 19.29 17.08 -32.96
CA SER A 9 19.63 18.45 -32.53
C SER A 9 18.58 19.53 -32.83
N LEU A 10 17.86 20.01 -31.81
CA LEU A 10 17.36 21.39 -31.76
C LEU A 10 17.44 21.94 -30.32
N ARG A 11 18.46 22.79 -30.13
CA ARG A 11 18.58 23.75 -29.05
C ARG A 11 17.43 24.75 -29.16
N SER A 12 16.78 25.09 -28.05
CA SER A 12 16.02 26.34 -27.95
C SER A 12 16.32 27.02 -26.63
N ALA A 13 17.15 28.05 -26.75
CA ALA A 13 17.36 29.06 -25.75
C ALA A 13 16.17 30.04 -25.78
N PHE A 14 15.51 30.23 -24.64
CA PHE A 14 14.60 31.35 -24.43
C PHE A 14 15.21 32.27 -23.37
N SER A 15 15.86 33.33 -23.85
CA SER A 15 16.14 34.54 -23.08
C SER A 15 15.04 35.55 -23.42
N LEU A 16 14.33 36.09 -22.43
CA LEU A 16 13.79 37.45 -22.56
C LEU A 16 13.78 38.16 -21.20
N LEU A 17 14.36 39.35 -21.25
CA LEU A 17 14.63 40.31 -20.21
C LEU A 17 13.38 41.13 -19.80
N VAL A 18 13.32 41.47 -18.51
CA VAL A 18 13.14 42.80 -17.89
C VAL A 18 11.88 43.60 -18.18
N LEU A 19 11.21 44.04 -17.10
CA LEU A 19 10.93 45.47 -16.86
C LEU A 19 10.63 45.77 -15.39
N LEU A 20 11.52 46.57 -14.79
CA LEU A 20 11.32 47.31 -13.54
C LEU A 20 10.15 48.29 -13.70
N GLY A 21 9.28 48.35 -12.70
CA GLY A 21 8.33 49.44 -12.47
C GLY A 21 8.40 49.88 -11.01
N LEU A 22 9.28 50.85 -10.72
CA LEU A 22 9.24 51.62 -9.48
C LEU A 22 8.04 52.58 -9.51
N VAL A 23 7.13 52.45 -8.55
CA VAL A 23 6.20 53.53 -8.16
C VAL A 23 6.36 53.75 -6.67
N ALA A 24 6.89 54.91 -6.31
CA ALA A 24 6.89 55.45 -4.96
C ALA A 24 5.63 56.29 -4.75
N CYS A 25 4.85 56.01 -3.71
CA CYS A 25 4.10 57.06 -3.02
C CYS A 25 3.57 56.63 -1.65
N GLN A 26 4.03 57.40 -0.66
CA GLN A 26 3.32 57.86 0.53
C GLN A 26 3.23 56.93 1.73
N ALA A 27 3.94 57.38 2.76
CA ALA A 27 3.85 56.97 4.14
C ALA A 27 2.45 57.22 4.70
N ALA A 28 1.85 56.15 5.23
CA ALA A 28 0.87 56.23 6.28
C ALA A 28 1.37 55.31 7.40
N THR A 29 1.99 55.92 8.42
CA THR A 29 2.25 55.30 9.72
C THR A 29 0.93 54.83 10.30
N THR A 30 0.67 53.53 10.19
CA THR A 30 -0.35 52.83 10.99
C THR A 30 0.43 51.90 11.89
N GLU A 31 0.35 52.17 13.19
CA GLU A 31 0.85 51.29 14.24
C GLU A 31 0.05 49.99 14.12
N VAL A 32 0.65 48.99 13.48
CA VAL A 32 0.13 47.62 13.49
C VAL A 32 0.61 47.04 14.80
N GLU A 33 -0.32 46.92 15.74
CA GLU A 33 -0.19 46.02 16.88
C GLU A 33 0.32 44.68 16.35
N GLU A 34 1.53 44.35 16.76
CA GLU A 34 2.10 43.01 16.71
C GLU A 34 1.20 42.14 17.59
N GLU A 35 0.03 41.75 17.06
CA GLU A 35 -0.71 40.63 17.58
C GLU A 35 0.21 39.44 17.38
N ALA A 36 0.86 39.07 18.49
CA ALA A 36 1.55 37.81 18.64
C ALA A 36 0.65 36.74 18.01
N LEU A 37 1.12 36.17 16.90
CA LEU A 37 0.58 34.94 16.36
C LEU A 37 0.67 33.96 17.52
N VAL A 38 -0.49 33.73 18.14
CA VAL A 38 -0.72 32.60 19.03
C VAL A 38 -0.20 31.40 18.25
N GLU A 39 0.90 30.82 18.74
CA GLU A 39 1.34 29.51 18.28
C GLU A 39 0.12 28.61 18.44
N ASP A 40 -0.51 28.33 17.29
CA ASP A 40 -1.56 27.33 17.16
C ASP A 40 -0.97 26.09 17.83
N GLU A 41 -1.53 25.73 19.00
CA GLU A 41 -1.24 24.45 19.63
C GLU A 41 -1.65 23.41 18.60
N THR A 42 -0.67 22.99 17.79
CA THR A 42 -0.83 21.92 16.81
C THR A 42 -1.28 20.72 17.62
N VAL A 43 -2.59 20.47 17.62
CA VAL A 43 -3.14 19.21 18.08
C VAL A 43 -2.41 18.18 17.22
N ALA A 44 -1.51 17.41 17.83
CA ALA A 44 -0.76 16.39 17.12
C ALA A 44 -1.79 15.56 16.36
N ALA A 45 -1.74 15.63 15.02
CA ALA A 45 -2.68 14.91 14.19
C ALA A 45 -2.59 13.44 14.59
N GLN A 46 -3.74 12.87 14.95
CA GLN A 46 -3.82 11.46 15.28
C GLN A 46 -3.37 10.65 14.06
N VAL A 47 -2.45 9.73 14.28
CA VAL A 47 -1.94 8.84 13.24
C VAL A 47 -2.86 7.61 13.18
N PHE A 48 -3.39 7.32 12.01
CA PHE A 48 -4.19 6.13 11.75
C PHE A 48 -3.42 5.11 10.89
N PRO A 49 -3.75 3.82 10.98
CA PRO A 49 -3.14 2.81 10.13
C PRO A 49 -3.24 3.15 8.63
N ASP A 50 -4.38 3.64 8.15
CA ASP A 50 -4.59 3.95 6.74
C ASP A 50 -3.69 5.08 6.21
N ASP A 51 -3.14 5.94 7.07
CA ASP A 51 -2.19 6.98 6.67
C ASP A 51 -0.88 6.39 6.13
N PHE A 52 -0.57 5.13 6.45
CA PHE A 52 0.60 4.41 5.95
C PHE A 52 0.43 3.88 4.52
N ALA A 53 -0.79 3.85 3.96
CA ALA A 53 -1.03 3.35 2.60
C ALA A 53 -0.24 4.12 1.53
N GLN A 54 0.09 5.40 1.78
CA GLN A 54 0.91 6.21 0.87
C GLN A 54 2.34 5.67 0.69
N VAL A 55 2.86 4.93 1.67
CA VAL A 55 4.19 4.31 1.62
C VAL A 55 4.27 3.29 0.47
N CYS A 56 3.15 2.65 0.13
CA CYS A 56 3.08 1.75 -1.02
C CYS A 56 3.18 2.44 -2.39
N ASN A 57 3.25 3.77 -2.41
CA ASN A 57 3.58 4.58 -3.58
C ASN A 57 4.95 5.25 -3.43
N GLU A 58 5.85 4.69 -2.60
CA GLU A 58 7.20 5.20 -2.33
C GLU A 58 7.20 6.58 -1.66
N ILE A 59 6.09 6.96 -1.01
CA ILE A 59 5.96 8.22 -0.28
C ILE A 59 6.06 7.92 1.21
N GLY A 60 7.19 8.29 1.84
CA GLY A 60 7.39 8.10 3.27
C GLY A 60 6.38 8.85 4.14
N PHE A 61 6.07 8.29 5.30
CA PHE A 61 5.18 8.89 6.29
C PHE A 61 5.97 9.38 7.51
N ALA A 62 6.27 10.68 7.55
CA ALA A 62 7.15 11.29 8.55
C ALA A 62 6.83 10.99 10.03
N PRO A 63 5.55 10.87 10.47
CA PRO A 63 5.20 10.49 11.83
C PRO A 63 5.62 9.06 12.23
N ALA A 64 5.88 8.16 11.27
CA ALA A 64 6.31 6.80 11.55
C ALA A 64 7.69 6.75 12.24
N GLN A 65 7.92 5.68 13.00
CA GLN A 65 9.21 5.38 13.59
C GLN A 65 10.21 4.96 12.50
N ALA A 66 11.48 5.36 12.66
CA ALA A 66 12.52 4.91 11.76
C ALA A 66 12.80 3.41 11.99
N TYR A 67 12.95 2.67 10.90
CA TYR A 67 13.40 1.28 10.95
C TYR A 67 14.93 1.23 11.06
N GLU A 68 15.42 0.52 12.08
CA GLU A 68 16.82 0.16 12.26
C GLU A 68 16.88 -1.33 12.60
N SER A 69 17.33 -2.15 11.64
CA SER A 69 17.38 -3.60 11.80
C SER A 69 18.23 -4.00 13.02
N THR A 70 17.56 -4.49 14.07
CA THR A 70 18.19 -4.82 15.34
C THR A 70 17.92 -6.29 15.67
N PRO A 71 18.95 -7.14 15.75
CA PRO A 71 18.81 -8.56 16.03
C PRO A 71 18.04 -8.83 17.34
N GLY A 72 17.00 -9.67 17.27
CA GLY A 72 16.18 -10.05 18.41
C GLY A 72 15.08 -9.06 18.81
N GLU A 73 14.94 -7.92 18.13
CA GLU A 73 13.82 -6.98 18.31
C GLU A 73 12.72 -7.21 17.27
N VAL A 74 11.48 -6.86 17.63
CA VAL A 74 10.34 -6.88 16.70
C VAL A 74 10.14 -5.47 16.14
N HIS A 75 10.11 -5.37 14.82
CA HIS A 75 9.93 -4.15 14.04
C HIS A 75 8.50 -4.13 13.47
N PRO A 76 7.58 -3.32 14.01
CA PRO A 76 6.18 -3.42 13.65
C PRO A 76 5.89 -3.02 12.20
N ILE A 77 4.95 -3.72 11.59
CA ILE A 77 4.59 -3.64 10.18
C ILE A 77 3.08 -3.47 9.99
N TYR A 78 2.69 -2.68 9.00
CA TYR A 78 1.35 -2.75 8.41
C TYR A 78 1.43 -3.39 7.03
N VAL A 79 0.39 -4.15 6.68
CA VAL A 79 0.25 -4.82 5.39
C VAL A 79 -0.88 -4.15 4.62
N PHE A 80 -0.62 -3.78 3.37
CA PHE A 80 -1.61 -3.23 2.46
C PHE A 80 -1.70 -4.06 1.20
N GLU A 81 -2.90 -4.15 0.66
CA GLU A 81 -3.17 -4.85 -0.60
C GLU A 81 -4.05 -4.01 -1.52
N ARG A 82 -3.90 -4.24 -2.83
CA ARG A 82 -4.78 -3.70 -3.86
C ARG A 82 -5.12 -4.76 -4.91
N ALA A 83 -6.32 -4.67 -5.46
CA ALA A 83 -6.83 -5.63 -6.43
C ALA A 83 -6.16 -5.55 -7.81
N ASN A 84 -5.48 -4.44 -8.13
CA ASN A 84 -4.62 -4.27 -9.32
C ASN A 84 -3.85 -2.94 -9.22
N GLU A 85 -2.98 -2.65 -10.20
CA GLU A 85 -2.13 -1.45 -10.23
C GLU A 85 -2.86 -0.10 -10.21
N THR A 86 -4.15 -0.07 -10.57
CA THR A 86 -4.93 1.17 -10.67
C THR A 86 -5.82 1.43 -9.46
N GLU A 87 -6.02 0.42 -8.62
CA GLU A 87 -6.83 0.53 -7.41
C GLU A 87 -6.01 1.09 -6.25
N ALA A 88 -6.72 1.71 -5.30
CA ALA A 88 -6.11 2.20 -4.07
C ALA A 88 -5.67 1.02 -3.18
N TYR A 89 -4.56 1.20 -2.46
CA TYR A 89 -4.18 0.30 -1.39
C TYR A 89 -5.17 0.40 -0.23
N SER A 90 -5.53 -0.76 0.31
CA SER A 90 -6.34 -0.90 1.51
C SER A 90 -5.58 -1.73 2.54
N LYS A 91 -5.80 -1.46 3.82
CA LYS A 91 -5.16 -2.24 4.88
C LYS A 91 -5.66 -3.68 4.81
N SER A 92 -4.71 -4.61 4.81
CA SER A 92 -4.98 -6.03 4.92
C SER A 92 -5.14 -6.41 6.40
N TYR A 93 -6.16 -7.20 6.71
CA TYR A 93 -6.49 -7.63 8.08
C TYR A 93 -6.11 -9.10 8.32
N ARG A 94 -5.00 -9.57 7.73
CA ARG A 94 -4.49 -10.93 7.99
C ARG A 94 -3.99 -11.05 9.43
N ASP A 95 -4.09 -12.25 9.97
CA ASP A 95 -3.56 -12.56 11.30
C ASP A 95 -2.03 -12.52 11.29
N LEU A 96 -1.45 -11.45 11.85
CA LEU A 96 -0.02 -11.34 12.09
C LEU A 96 0.34 -11.84 13.49
N PRO A 97 1.56 -12.38 13.70
CA PRO A 97 2.04 -12.72 15.03
C PRO A 97 1.94 -11.56 16.01
N GLU A 98 1.72 -11.86 17.29
CA GLU A 98 1.59 -10.86 18.35
C GLU A 98 2.78 -9.88 18.35
N GLY A 99 2.46 -8.58 18.40
CA GLY A 99 3.44 -7.49 18.43
C GLY A 99 4.02 -7.10 17.06
N TRP A 100 3.74 -7.85 15.99
CA TRP A 100 4.13 -7.47 14.64
C TRP A 100 3.30 -6.29 14.13
N GLU A 101 2.05 -6.19 14.55
CA GLU A 101 1.19 -5.06 14.25
C GLU A 101 0.96 -4.20 15.49
N LYS A 102 0.85 -2.88 15.30
CA LYS A 102 0.48 -1.94 16.36
C LYS A 102 -1.01 -1.64 16.32
N ASP A 103 -1.60 -1.55 17.51
CA ASP A 103 -2.93 -0.98 17.71
C ASP A 103 -2.97 0.48 17.22
N TRP A 104 -4.17 0.97 16.95
CA TRP A 104 -4.36 2.31 16.36
C TRP A 104 -3.83 3.43 17.27
N GLU A 105 -3.79 3.25 18.59
CA GLU A 105 -3.24 4.21 19.53
C GLU A 105 -1.71 4.35 19.44
N ALA A 106 -1.04 3.35 18.86
CA ALA A 106 0.40 3.26 18.74
C ALA A 106 0.88 3.16 17.28
N SER A 107 0.03 3.52 16.31
CA SER A 107 0.37 3.45 14.88
C SER A 107 1.65 4.20 14.52
N GLN A 108 2.01 5.28 15.23
CA GLN A 108 3.28 5.99 15.02
C GLN A 108 4.54 5.14 15.30
N GLU A 109 4.41 4.04 16.06
CA GLU A 109 5.50 3.10 16.32
C GLU A 109 5.74 2.11 15.16
N THR A 110 4.89 2.13 14.13
CA THR A 110 5.10 1.32 12.92
C THR A 110 6.36 1.76 12.19
N GLN A 111 7.17 0.78 11.79
CA GLN A 111 8.49 0.98 11.19
C GLN A 111 8.56 0.49 9.74
N LEU A 112 7.75 -0.52 9.41
CA LEU A 112 7.74 -1.20 8.12
C LEU A 112 6.34 -1.13 7.49
N VAL A 113 6.30 -1.19 6.16
CA VAL A 113 5.06 -1.38 5.40
C VAL A 113 5.29 -2.46 4.34
N ALA A 114 4.45 -3.49 4.30
CA ALA A 114 4.40 -4.44 3.20
C ALA A 114 3.23 -4.08 2.27
N CYS A 115 3.49 -4.10 0.97
CA CYS A 115 2.52 -3.69 -0.05
C CYS A 115 2.39 -4.82 -1.07
N LEU A 116 1.16 -5.28 -1.30
CA LEU A 116 0.82 -6.36 -2.22
C LEU A 116 -0.05 -5.82 -3.35
N THR A 117 0.34 -6.10 -4.59
CA THR A 117 -0.46 -5.81 -5.78
C THR A 117 -0.83 -7.13 -6.44
N LEU A 118 -2.12 -7.44 -6.56
CA LEU A 118 -2.55 -8.55 -7.42
C LEU A 118 -2.25 -8.20 -8.88
N THR A 119 -1.33 -8.92 -9.52
CA THR A 119 -0.88 -8.68 -10.90
C THR A 119 -1.47 -9.67 -11.88
N GLN A 120 -1.82 -10.87 -11.42
CA GLN A 120 -2.47 -11.87 -12.24
C GLN A 120 -3.53 -12.63 -11.45
N GLU A 121 -4.62 -12.95 -12.13
CA GLU A 121 -5.68 -13.81 -11.62
C GLU A 121 -6.20 -14.66 -12.78
N THR A 122 -6.14 -15.98 -12.63
CA THR A 122 -6.52 -16.94 -13.68
C THR A 122 -7.48 -17.97 -13.09
N LEU A 123 -8.66 -18.11 -13.69
CA LEU A 123 -9.64 -19.12 -13.24
C LEU A 123 -9.00 -20.50 -13.32
N SER A 124 -8.92 -21.16 -12.17
CA SER A 124 -8.29 -22.47 -12.00
C SER A 124 -9.36 -23.57 -11.99
N ASN A 125 -10.41 -23.40 -11.17
CA ASN A 125 -11.49 -24.37 -11.05
C ASN A 125 -12.85 -23.70 -10.80
N THR A 126 -13.92 -24.46 -11.03
CA THR A 126 -15.31 -24.08 -10.75
C THR A 126 -15.97 -25.19 -9.94
N CYS A 127 -16.41 -24.84 -8.74
CA CYS A 127 -17.02 -25.76 -7.78
C CYS A 127 -18.52 -25.50 -7.69
N GLU A 128 -19.32 -26.46 -8.14
CA GLU A 128 -20.78 -26.39 -8.05
C GLU A 128 -21.27 -27.02 -6.73
N PHE A 129 -22.13 -26.30 -6.03
CA PHE A 129 -22.79 -26.77 -4.82
C PHE A 129 -24.27 -27.01 -5.10
N PRO A 130 -24.83 -28.14 -4.61
CA PRO A 130 -26.24 -28.43 -4.81
C PRO A 130 -27.13 -27.41 -4.09
N PRO A 131 -28.34 -27.12 -4.61
CA PRO A 131 -29.29 -26.25 -3.95
C PRO A 131 -29.68 -26.79 -2.57
N GLU A 132 -30.07 -25.89 -1.67
CA GLU A 132 -30.73 -26.28 -0.43
C GLU A 132 -32.10 -26.93 -0.70
N GLU A 133 -32.64 -27.65 0.30
CA GLU A 133 -33.91 -28.35 0.15
C GLU A 133 -35.05 -27.36 -0.13
N GLY A 134 -35.62 -27.42 -1.34
CA GLY A 134 -36.70 -26.54 -1.78
C GLY A 134 -36.25 -25.41 -2.72
N GLU A 135 -34.95 -25.28 -2.97
CA GLU A 135 -34.37 -24.35 -3.93
C GLU A 135 -34.03 -25.05 -5.26
N THR A 136 -33.86 -24.26 -6.32
CA THR A 136 -33.44 -24.74 -7.65
C THR A 136 -32.11 -24.18 -8.10
N ASP A 137 -31.60 -23.18 -7.39
CA ASP A 137 -30.44 -22.42 -7.83
C ASP A 137 -29.15 -23.14 -7.44
N VAL A 138 -28.25 -23.29 -8.40
CA VAL A 138 -26.93 -23.90 -8.19
C VAL A 138 -25.98 -22.80 -7.76
N TYR A 139 -25.27 -23.04 -6.66
CA TYR A 139 -24.26 -22.11 -6.19
C TYR A 139 -22.89 -22.48 -6.75
N VAL A 140 -22.10 -21.48 -7.13
CA VAL A 140 -20.84 -21.66 -7.86
C VAL A 140 -19.71 -20.93 -7.16
N LEU A 141 -18.68 -21.66 -6.72
CA LEU A 141 -17.43 -21.09 -6.24
C LEU A 141 -16.38 -21.17 -7.35
N GLU A 142 -15.90 -20.02 -7.82
CA GLU A 142 -14.77 -19.92 -8.74
C GLU A 142 -13.47 -19.77 -7.95
N THR A 143 -12.51 -20.67 -8.17
CA THR A 143 -11.18 -20.59 -7.55
C THR A 143 -10.16 -20.15 -8.58
N TYR A 144 -9.20 -19.33 -8.15
CA TYR A 144 -8.24 -18.70 -9.06
C TYR A 144 -6.80 -18.97 -8.65
N ASP A 145 -5.93 -19.17 -9.62
CA ASP A 145 -4.50 -18.99 -9.42
C ASP A 145 -4.20 -17.49 -9.43
N THR A 146 -3.31 -17.05 -8.55
CA THR A 146 -3.01 -15.62 -8.37
C THR A 146 -1.51 -15.35 -8.37
N ALA A 147 -1.14 -14.18 -8.86
CA ALA A 147 0.21 -13.65 -8.68
C ALA A 147 0.14 -12.28 -8.00
N TYR A 148 1.00 -12.08 -7.01
CA TYR A 148 1.15 -10.81 -6.31
C TYR A 148 2.56 -10.29 -6.44
N ASP A 149 2.71 -9.02 -6.82
CA ASP A 149 3.96 -8.29 -6.60
C ASP A 149 3.95 -7.71 -5.19
N VAL A 150 5.03 -7.97 -4.46
CA VAL A 150 5.15 -7.67 -3.03
C VAL A 150 6.42 -6.88 -2.79
N ALA A 151 6.31 -5.80 -2.05
CA ALA A 151 7.46 -5.01 -1.63
C ALA A 151 7.35 -4.59 -0.16
N ILE A 152 8.49 -4.51 0.51
CA ILE A 152 8.61 -3.99 1.88
C ILE A 152 9.30 -2.64 1.81
N TYR A 153 8.79 -1.68 2.57
CA TYR A 153 9.30 -0.32 2.63
C TYR A 153 9.57 0.10 4.07
N HIS A 154 10.54 1.01 4.22
CA HIS A 154 10.65 1.83 5.41
C HIS A 154 9.42 2.74 5.51
N ALA A 155 8.65 2.62 6.59
CA ALA A 155 7.43 3.43 6.78
C ALA A 155 7.73 4.94 6.77
N LYS A 156 8.82 5.35 7.43
CA LYS A 156 9.17 6.77 7.58
C LYS A 156 9.65 7.43 6.28
N SER A 157 10.49 6.75 5.50
CA SER A 157 11.15 7.33 4.32
C SER A 157 10.49 6.96 3.00
N GLY A 158 9.74 5.86 2.94
CA GLY A 158 9.23 5.31 1.68
C GLY A 158 10.28 4.55 0.87
N GLU A 159 11.47 4.34 1.42
CA GLU A 159 12.53 3.59 0.76
C GLU A 159 12.19 2.09 0.72
N GLN A 160 12.28 1.49 -0.47
CA GLN A 160 12.08 0.05 -0.63
C GLN A 160 13.26 -0.73 -0.03
N LEU A 161 12.95 -1.71 0.81
CA LEU A 161 13.90 -2.65 1.41
C LEU A 161 14.14 -3.86 0.51
N ASP A 162 13.05 -4.48 0.07
CA ASP A 162 13.08 -5.71 -0.71
C ASP A 162 11.76 -5.88 -1.48
N SER A 163 11.77 -6.76 -2.47
CA SER A 163 10.61 -7.11 -3.27
C SER A 163 10.68 -8.53 -3.80
N THR A 164 9.51 -9.15 -3.96
CA THR A 164 9.37 -10.48 -4.54
C THR A 164 8.03 -10.62 -5.26
N THR A 165 7.83 -11.72 -5.98
CA THR A 165 6.54 -12.10 -6.55
C THR A 165 6.09 -13.39 -5.87
N PHE A 166 4.83 -13.43 -5.42
CA PHE A 166 4.17 -14.65 -4.95
C PHE A 166 3.35 -15.21 -6.09
N GLU A 167 3.63 -16.44 -6.50
CA GLU A 167 2.77 -17.21 -7.39
C GLU A 167 2.04 -18.27 -6.55
N LEU A 168 0.72 -18.17 -6.47
CA LEU A 168 -0.11 -19.02 -5.63
C LEU A 168 -1.12 -19.75 -6.50
N GLN A 169 -1.23 -21.04 -6.29
CA GLN A 169 -2.17 -21.90 -6.99
C GLN A 169 -3.41 -22.10 -6.13
N ALA A 170 -4.58 -22.15 -6.76
CA ALA A 170 -5.79 -22.61 -6.09
C ALA A 170 -5.63 -24.08 -5.65
N ASP A 171 -6.30 -24.43 -4.56
CA ASP A 171 -6.49 -25.84 -4.22
C ASP A 171 -7.26 -26.54 -5.36
N ASP A 172 -6.80 -27.73 -5.72
CA ASP A 172 -7.40 -28.55 -6.78
C ASP A 172 -8.69 -29.25 -6.32
N GLU A 173 -8.94 -29.27 -5.01
CA GLU A 173 -10.13 -29.87 -4.39
C GLU A 173 -11.18 -28.81 -4.03
N CYS A 174 -12.42 -29.01 -4.50
CA CYS A 174 -13.54 -28.19 -4.09
C CYS A 174 -13.86 -28.39 -2.61
N PRO A 175 -14.05 -27.31 -1.82
CA PRO A 175 -14.38 -27.47 -0.41
C PRO A 175 -15.72 -28.17 -0.27
N MET A 176 -15.85 -29.04 0.74
CA MET A 176 -17.13 -29.73 1.00
C MET A 176 -18.24 -28.77 1.41
N PHE A 177 -17.88 -27.62 1.98
CA PHE A 177 -18.80 -26.59 2.45
C PHE A 177 -18.22 -25.22 2.10
N HIS A 178 -19.06 -24.35 1.53
CA HIS A 178 -18.77 -22.93 1.32
C HIS A 178 -19.99 -22.13 1.76
N MET A 179 -19.79 -20.98 2.41
CA MET A 179 -20.86 -20.07 2.77
C MET A 179 -20.91 -18.94 1.74
N PHE A 180 -21.96 -18.92 0.93
CA PHE A 180 -22.19 -17.86 -0.05
C PHE A 180 -22.75 -16.61 0.63
N THR A 181 -22.40 -15.44 0.10
CA THR A 181 -23.02 -14.18 0.51
C THR A 181 -24.53 -14.23 0.25
N GLU A 182 -25.32 -13.72 1.20
CA GLU A 182 -26.79 -13.71 1.07
C GLU A 182 -27.22 -13.00 -0.22
N GLY A 183 -27.95 -13.73 -1.07
CA GLY A 183 -28.44 -13.22 -2.36
C GLY A 183 -27.47 -13.39 -3.53
N GLU A 184 -26.30 -14.00 -3.33
CA GLU A 184 -25.32 -14.28 -4.39
C GLU A 184 -25.25 -15.78 -4.68
N LEU A 185 -25.39 -16.15 -5.96
CA LEU A 185 -25.28 -17.54 -6.43
C LEU A 185 -23.86 -17.90 -6.89
N ALA A 186 -22.97 -16.91 -6.96
CA ALA A 186 -21.59 -17.11 -7.37
C ALA A 186 -20.68 -16.36 -6.41
N ASP A 187 -19.58 -16.98 -6.04
CA ASP A 187 -18.56 -16.39 -5.21
C ASP A 187 -17.17 -16.75 -5.73
N LYS A 188 -16.16 -16.02 -5.27
CA LYS A 188 -14.78 -16.13 -5.72
C LYS A 188 -13.86 -16.42 -4.55
N SER A 189 -12.93 -17.35 -4.76
CA SER A 189 -11.86 -17.65 -3.80
C SER A 189 -10.48 -17.52 -4.42
N ASN A 190 -9.62 -16.78 -3.73
CA ASN A 190 -8.20 -16.66 -4.05
C ASN A 190 -7.37 -17.39 -2.97
N PRO A 191 -6.20 -17.94 -3.31
CA PRO A 191 -5.30 -18.60 -2.37
C PRO A 191 -4.87 -17.67 -1.24
N ASP A 192 -4.71 -18.22 -0.05
CA ASP A 192 -4.18 -17.48 1.10
C ASP A 192 -2.68 -17.24 0.95
N TYR A 193 -2.26 -15.98 0.90
CA TYR A 193 -0.85 -15.57 0.84
C TYR A 193 -0.22 -15.42 2.23
N SER A 194 -0.95 -15.62 3.33
CA SER A 194 -0.48 -15.29 4.68
C SER A 194 0.82 -16.00 5.05
N GLN A 195 0.94 -17.30 4.75
CA GLN A 195 2.17 -18.03 5.07
C GLN A 195 3.38 -17.50 4.32
N VAL A 196 3.28 -17.34 2.99
CA VAL A 196 4.40 -16.85 2.17
C VAL A 196 4.77 -15.40 2.50
N LEU A 197 3.77 -14.59 2.87
CA LEU A 197 3.99 -13.23 3.37
C LEU A 197 4.78 -13.26 4.67
N LEU A 198 4.38 -14.07 5.65
CA LEU A 198 5.08 -14.18 6.94
C LEU A 198 6.53 -14.64 6.74
N GLU A 199 6.76 -15.64 5.89
CA GLU A 199 8.10 -16.12 5.59
C GLU A 199 8.97 -15.03 4.93
N PHE A 200 8.39 -14.24 4.02
CA PHE A 200 9.09 -13.15 3.34
C PHE A 200 9.42 -11.97 4.27
N VAL A 201 8.47 -11.52 5.10
CA VAL A 201 8.67 -10.32 5.94
C VAL A 201 9.44 -10.63 7.23
N LYS A 202 9.46 -11.88 7.69
CA LYS A 202 10.07 -12.28 8.98
C LYS A 202 11.52 -11.79 9.16
N PRO A 203 12.44 -11.87 8.19
CA PRO A 203 13.81 -11.41 8.39
C PRO A 203 13.93 -9.91 8.68
N TYR A 204 12.92 -9.12 8.29
CA TYR A 204 12.84 -7.68 8.50
C TYR A 204 12.09 -7.33 9.79
N VAL A 205 10.98 -8.02 10.04
CA VAL A 205 10.13 -7.80 11.22
C VAL A 205 10.78 -8.37 12.48
N GLN A 206 11.47 -9.50 12.39
CA GLN A 206 12.12 -10.15 13.52
C GLN A 206 13.48 -10.74 13.11
N PRO A 207 14.51 -9.90 12.93
CA PRO A 207 15.85 -10.35 12.56
C PRO A 207 16.42 -11.30 13.62
N GLU A 208 17.06 -12.38 13.19
CA GLU A 208 17.68 -13.35 14.11
C GLU A 208 18.90 -12.75 14.84
N ALA A 209 19.09 -13.15 16.11
CA ALA A 209 20.14 -12.71 17.02
C ALA A 209 21.56 -13.22 16.67
#